data_AF-A0A9E2X690-F1
#
_entry.id   AF-A0A9E2X690-F1
#
_cell.length_a   1.000
_cell.length_b   1.000
_cell.length_c   1.000
_cell.angle_alpha   90.00
_cell.angle_beta   90.00
_cell.angle_gamma   90.00
#
_symmetry.space_group_name_H-M   'P 1'
#
loop_
_entity.id
_entity.type
_entity.pdbx_description
1 polymer ?
#
loop_
_entity_poly.entity_id
_entity_poly.type
_entity_poly.pdbx_seq_one_letter_code
_entity_poly.pdbx_strand_id
1 'polypeptide(L)' 'MAIAREQGTRGYELRAATSLARLLGEQGRRGEARDLLAPLYGSFTEGFDTPDLKEAKRLLDELA' A
#
# COMPACT_ATOMS: atom_id res chain seq x y z
N MET A 1 2.38 -19.74 16.51
CA MET A 1 3.59 -19.43 15.71
C MET A 1 3.24 -19.29 14.22
N ALA A 2 2.35 -18.36 13.84
CA ALA A 2 1.93 -18.19 12.43
C ALA A 2 1.98 -16.73 11.93
N ILE A 3 1.95 -15.76 12.84
CA ILE A 3 1.85 -14.33 12.51
C ILE A 3 3.10 -13.83 11.77
N ALA A 4 4.31 -14.27 12.15
CA ALA A 4 5.55 -13.76 11.55
C ALA A 4 5.76 -14.09 10.05
N ARG A 5 5.16 -15.17 9.54
CA ARG A 5 5.29 -15.57 8.12
C ARG A 5 4.31 -14.79 7.23
N GLU A 6 3.09 -14.54 7.70
CA GLU A 6 2.12 -13.72 6.97
C GLU A 6 2.53 -12.23 6.93
N GLN A 7 3.08 -11.71 8.03
CA GLN A 7 3.52 -10.31 8.10
C GLN A 7 4.65 -10.02 7.11
N GLY A 8 5.53 -11.00 6.85
CA GLY A 8 6.61 -10.87 5.86
C GLY A 8 6.08 -10.76 4.43
N THR A 9 5.16 -11.63 4.02
CA THR A 9 4.61 -11.64 2.66
C THR A 9 3.75 -10.40 2.40
N ARG A 10 2.92 -9.98 3.37
CA ARG A 10 2.07 -8.80 3.25
C ARG A 10 2.88 -7.51 3.07
N GLY A 11 4.03 -7.38 3.73
CA GLY A 11 4.93 -6.24 3.53
C GLY A 11 5.43 -6.11 2.07
N TYR A 12 5.78 -7.23 1.43
CA TYR A 12 6.18 -7.23 0.02
C TYR A 12 5.01 -6.91 -0.93
N GLU A 13 3.81 -7.43 -0.64
CA GLU A 13 2.61 -7.12 -1.41
C GLU A 13 2.25 -5.64 -1.36
N LEU A 14 2.30 -5.03 -0.16
CA LEU A 14 2.05 -3.60 0.01
C LEU A 14 3.06 -2.75 -0.75
N ARG A 15 4.34 -3.12 -0.68
CA ARG A 15 5.41 -2.39 -1.38
C ARG A 15 5.26 -2.45 -2.90
N ALA A 16 4.89 -3.63 -3.43
CA ALA A 16 4.62 -3.80 -4.85
C ALA A 16 3.38 -2.99 -5.28
N ALA A 17 2.30 -3.06 -4.51
CA ALA A 17 1.09 -2.29 -4.78
C ALA A 17 1.31 -0.78 -4.71
N THR A 18 2.09 -0.30 -3.74
CA THR A 18 2.46 1.12 -3.62
C THR A 18 3.24 1.60 -4.84
N SER A 19 4.17 0.78 -5.32
CA SER A 19 4.97 1.10 -6.52
C SER A 19 4.10 1.14 -7.79
N LEU A 20 3.14 0.20 -7.91
CA LEU A 20 2.19 0.17 -9.02
C LEU A 20 1.21 1.35 -8.97
N ALA A 21 0.67 1.66 -7.80
CA ALA A 21 -0.22 2.81 -7.60
C ALA A 21 0.49 4.13 -7.92
N ARG A 22 1.77 4.27 -7.58
CA ARG A 22 2.58 5.45 -7.94
C ARG A 22 2.65 5.60 -9.46
N LEU A 23 2.97 4.53 -10.17
CA LEU A 23 3.03 4.54 -11.64
C LEU A 23 1.68 4.89 -12.26
N LEU A 24 0.58 4.35 -11.73
CA LEU A 24 -0.78 4.68 -12.17
C LEU A 24 -1.12 6.16 -11.91
N GLY A 25 -0.71 6.70 -10.76
CA GLY A 25 -0.85 8.12 -10.43
C GLY A 25 -0.10 9.03 -11.41
N GLU A 26 1.13 8.67 -11.77
CA GLU A 26 1.93 9.37 -12.79
C GLU A 26 1.30 9.30 -14.19
N GLN A 27 0.58 8.21 -14.49
CA GLN A 27 -0.20 8.07 -15.73
C GLN A 27 -1.55 8.82 -15.71
N GLY A 28 -1.85 9.57 -14.64
CA GLY A 28 -3.14 10.25 -14.46
C GLY A 28 -4.30 9.32 -14.08
N ARG A 29 -4.03 8.03 -13.86
CA ARG A 29 -5.01 6.99 -13.49
C ARG A 29 -5.17 6.91 -11.98
N ARG A 30 -5.45 8.06 -11.34
CA ARG A 30 -5.49 8.18 -9.87
C ARG A 30 -6.56 7.32 -9.22
N GLY A 31 -7.72 7.15 -9.87
CA GLY A 31 -8.79 6.28 -9.38
C GLY A 31 -8.33 4.82 -9.25
N GLU A 32 -7.71 4.29 -10.29
CA GLU A 32 -7.21 2.91 -10.30
C GLU A 32 -6.06 2.71 -9.30
N ALA A 33 -5.18 3.71 -9.16
CA ALA A 33 -4.13 3.70 -8.16
C ALA A 33 -4.70 3.59 -6.73
N ARG A 34 -5.76 4.37 -6.45
CA ARG A 34 -6.44 4.36 -5.15
C ARG A 34 -7.20 3.06 -4.91
N ASP A 35 -7.94 2.57 -5.90
CA ASP A 35 -8.73 1.34 -5.79
C ASP A 35 -7.85 0.11 -5.57
N LEU A 36 -6.62 0.12 -6.09
CA LEU A 36 -5.64 -0.92 -5.85
C LEU A 36 -5.01 -0.83 -4.45
N LEU A 37 -4.63 0.37 -4.01
CA LEU A 37 -3.85 0.56 -2.78
C LEU A 37 -4.70 0.63 -1.51
N ALA A 38 -5.91 1.20 -1.58
CA ALA A 38 -6.80 1.39 -0.43
C ALA A 38 -7.22 0.09 0.29
N PRO A 39 -7.68 -0.97 -0.41
CA PRO A 39 -8.06 -2.22 0.27
C PRO A 39 -6.85 -2.93 0.89
N LEU A 40 -5.68 -2.84 0.24
CA LEU A 40 -4.43 -3.40 0.78
C LEU A 40 -4.00 -2.64 2.04
N TYR A 41 -3.96 -1.31 1.99
CA TYR A 41 -3.66 -0.48 3.17
C TYR A 41 -4.64 -0.73 4.32
N GLY A 42 -5.95 -0.85 4.04
CA GLY A 42 -6.98 -1.14 5.03
C GLY A 42 -6.92 -2.55 5.63
N SER A 43 -6.24 -3.50 4.97
CA SER A 43 -6.01 -4.84 5.50
C SER A 43 -4.94 -4.89 6.60
N PHE A 44 -4.11 -3.84 6.71
CA PHE A 44 -3.15 -3.70 7.80
C PHE A 44 -3.83 -3.09 9.01
N THR A 45 -3.91 -3.86 10.09
CA THR A 45 -4.43 -3.39 11.38
C THR A 45 -3.30 -2.94 12.32
N GLU A 46 -2.05 -3.27 12.00
CA GLU A 46 -0.85 -3.00 12.80
C GLU A 46 0.34 -2.70 11.87
N GLY A 47 1.42 -2.12 12.42
CA GLY A 47 2.63 -1.85 11.65
C GLY A 47 2.63 -0.52 10.89
N PHE A 48 1.69 0.39 11.17
CA PHE A 48 1.63 1.74 10.56
C PHE A 48 2.91 2.58 10.78
N ASP A 49 3.80 2.16 11.67
CA ASP A 49 5.10 2.77 11.83
C ASP A 49 6.16 2.32 10.82
N THR A 50 5.88 1.27 10.05
CA THR A 50 6.76 0.78 8.99
C THR A 50 6.85 1.78 7.83
N PRO A 51 8.01 1.90 7.18
CA PRO A 51 8.17 2.79 6.03
C PRO A 51 7.18 2.50 4.89
N ASP A 52 6.87 1.22 4.64
CA ASP A 52 5.97 0.82 3.56
C ASP A 52 4.54 1.31 3.79
N LEU A 53 4.03 1.22 5.02
CA LEU A 53 2.69 1.73 5.37
C LEU A 53 2.64 3.27 5.38
N LYS A 54 3.72 3.93 5.81
CA LYS A 54 3.82 5.40 5.74
C LYS A 54 3.78 5.92 4.30
N GLU A 55 4.51 5.25 3.41
CA GLU A 55 4.53 5.62 1.99
C GLU A 55 3.20 5.32 1.30
N ALA A 56 2.57 4.17 1.60
CA ALA A 56 1.24 3.84 1.08
C ALA A 56 0.20 4.89 1.48
N LYS A 57 0.21 5.34 2.74
CA LYS A 57 -0.67 6.42 3.21
C LYS A 57 -0.41 7.73 2.47
N ARG A 58 0.87 8.13 2.37
CA ARG A 58 1.27 9.36 1.68
C ARG A 58 0.78 9.36 0.23
N LEU A 59 0.90 8.23 -0.45
CA LEU A 59 0.43 8.07 -1.81
C LEU A 59 -1.11 8.10 -1.91
N LEU A 60 -1.84 7.46 -0.98
CA LEU A 60 -3.31 7.56 -0.92
C LEU A 60 -3.79 9.00 -0.71
N ASP A 61 -3.07 9.79 0.10
CA ASP A 61 -3.34 11.21 0.32
C ASP A 61 -3.05 12.06 -0.94
N GLU A 62 -2.02 11.72 -1.72
CA GLU A 62 -1.70 12.38 -3.02
C GLU A 62 -2.69 12.02 -4.14
N LEU A 63 -3.33 10.85 -4.04
CA LEU A 63 -4.31 10.34 -5.00
C LEU A 63 -5.75 10.77 -4.70
N ALA A 64 -6.00 11.37 -3.53
CA ALA A 64 -7.28 11.99 -3.15
C ALA A 64 -7.55 13.28 -3.94
#